data_AF-A0A7C6VGF6-F1
#
_entry.id   AF-A0A7C6VGF6-F1
#
_cell.length_a   1.000
_cell.length_b   1.000
_cell.length_c   1.000
_cell.angle_alpha   90.00
_cell.angle_beta   90.00
_cell.angle_gamma   90.00
#
_symmetry.space_group_name_H-M   'P 1'
#
loop_
_entity.id
_entity.type
_entity.pdbx_description
1 polymer ?
#
loop_
_entity_poly.entity_id
_entity_poly.type
_entity_poly.pdbx_seq_one_letter_code
_entity_poly.pdbx_strand_id
1 'polypeptide(L)'
;MTRTPATRLLSLILGLTMIFGLAACSASGSEQEALFEPGTYTASARGHNGDVTLEVKFDETSIVDIRVVEHNESPGISDIAFERVPSAILEGQTLAVDTVAGATISSAAILAAVEDAVAQAGGDVEALKGNN
;
A
#
# COMPACT_ATOMS: atom_id res chain seq x y z
N MET A 1 62.94 27.16 -25.50
CA MET A 1 63.75 26.25 -24.66
C MET A 1 64.18 27.05 -23.46
N THR A 2 63.61 26.91 -22.26
CA THR A 2 63.73 25.78 -21.32
C THR A 2 62.59 25.87 -20.28
N ARG A 3 61.69 24.88 -20.22
CA ARG A 3 61.57 23.86 -19.14
C ARG A 3 61.59 24.42 -17.70
N THR A 4 60.41 24.37 -17.07
CA THR A 4 60.17 24.38 -15.62
C THR A 4 60.98 23.28 -14.91
N PRO A 5 61.22 23.45 -13.59
CA PRO A 5 60.76 22.40 -12.69
C PRO A 5 60.12 22.99 -11.41
N ALA A 6 58.81 22.87 -11.32
CA ALA A 6 58.08 22.95 -10.06
C ALA A 6 57.99 21.53 -9.50
N THR A 7 58.76 21.22 -8.46
CA THR A 7 58.46 20.09 -7.57
C THR A 7 59.24 20.22 -6.28
N ARG A 8 58.54 19.91 -5.18
CA ARG A 8 59.01 19.75 -3.78
C ARG A 8 59.13 21.07 -3.03
N LEU A 9 58.70 21.24 -1.78
CA LEU A 9 58.15 20.36 -0.73
C LEU A 9 58.16 21.29 0.50
N LEU A 10 57.03 21.54 1.15
CA LEU A 10 56.87 21.98 2.58
C LEU A 10 55.41 22.46 2.77
N SER A 11 54.47 21.65 3.27
CA SER A 11 54.18 21.46 4.70
C SER A 11 54.40 22.71 5.57
N LEU A 12 53.34 23.49 5.82
CA LEU A 12 52.91 23.97 7.15
C LEU A 12 51.65 24.84 7.03
N ILE A 13 50.95 25.06 8.15
CA ILE A 13 49.70 25.83 8.36
C ILE A 13 48.47 24.92 8.13
N LEU A 14 47.98 24.13 9.09
CA LEU A 14 47.63 24.40 10.50
C LEU A 14 47.06 25.80 10.72
N GLY A 15 45.75 25.92 10.52
CA GLY A 15 44.97 27.08 10.95
C GLY A 15 43.95 27.50 9.91
N LEU A 16 42.76 26.90 9.96
CA LEU A 16 41.52 27.65 10.10
C LEU A 16 40.37 26.65 10.22
N THR A 17 39.91 26.50 11.45
CA THR A 17 38.59 26.00 11.84
C THR A 17 37.51 26.41 10.84
N MET A 18 37.11 25.48 9.97
CA MET A 18 35.93 25.65 9.12
C MET A 18 34.72 25.13 9.89
N ILE A 19 33.94 26.09 10.35
CA ILE A 19 32.58 25.97 10.82
C ILE A 19 31.77 25.21 9.77
N PHE A 20 31.37 23.99 10.07
CA PHE A 20 30.14 23.41 9.54
C PHE A 20 29.55 22.54 10.64
N GLY A 21 28.96 23.22 11.62
CA GLY A 21 27.98 22.61 12.51
C GLY A 21 26.78 22.22 11.66
N LEU A 22 26.85 21.01 11.09
CA LEU A 22 25.69 20.35 10.53
C LEU A 22 24.81 19.99 11.73
N ALA A 23 23.87 20.87 12.05
CA ALA A 23 22.70 20.51 12.84
C ALA A 23 21.90 19.51 11.99
N ALA A 24 22.34 18.26 12.00
CA ALA A 24 21.55 17.12 11.60
C ALA A 24 20.44 16.97 12.65
N CYS A 25 19.40 17.79 12.50
CA CYS A 25 18.09 17.38 12.98
C CYS A 25 17.75 16.11 12.21
N SER A 26 18.05 14.97 12.80
CA SER A 26 17.35 13.73 12.48
C SER A 26 15.88 13.96 12.82
N ALA A 27 15.17 14.59 11.88
CA ALA A 27 13.77 14.32 11.72
C ALA A 27 13.71 12.85 11.34
N SER A 28 13.58 11.99 12.35
CA SER A 28 12.97 10.68 12.21
C SER A 28 11.53 10.92 11.76
N GLY A 29 11.36 11.34 10.50
CA GLY A 29 10.20 10.93 9.74
C GLY A 29 10.37 9.43 9.63
N SER A 30 9.45 8.69 10.23
CA SER A 30 9.30 7.28 9.95
C SER A 30 9.25 7.13 8.44
N GLU A 31 10.33 6.63 7.83
CA GLU A 31 10.31 6.05 6.50
C GLU A 31 9.42 4.81 6.62
N GLN A 32 8.11 5.04 6.59
CA GLN A 32 7.13 3.98 6.50
C GLN A 32 7.26 3.48 5.05
N GLU A 33 7.78 2.27 4.87
CA GLU A 33 7.91 1.68 3.53
C GLU A 33 6.55 1.76 2.85
N ALA A 34 6.54 2.32 1.63
CA ALA A 34 5.35 2.35 0.81
C ALA A 34 4.94 0.90 0.51
N LEU A 35 3.80 0.48 1.02
CA LEU A 35 3.18 -0.83 0.84
C LEU A 35 2.33 -0.89 -0.42
N PHE A 36 1.83 0.27 -0.88
CA PHE A 36 0.98 0.36 -2.06
C PHE A 36 1.36 1.59 -2.91
N GLU A 37 1.08 1.50 -4.21
CA GLU A 37 0.99 2.65 -5.08
C GLU A 37 -0.32 3.40 -4.79
N PRO A 38 -0.27 4.68 -4.38
CA PRO A 38 -1.49 5.43 -4.04
C PRO A 38 -2.39 5.62 -5.25
N GLY A 39 -3.69 5.37 -5.08
CA GLY A 39 -4.64 5.49 -6.17
C GLY A 39 -6.00 4.89 -5.85
N THR A 40 -6.88 4.94 -6.84
CA THR A 40 -8.14 4.19 -6.82
C THR A 40 -8.10 3.18 -7.95
N TYR A 41 -8.31 1.92 -7.60
CA TYR A 41 -8.24 0.78 -8.50
C TYR A 41 -9.61 0.13 -8.57
N THR A 42 -10.04 -0.18 -9.79
CA THR A 42 -11.29 -0.90 -10.04
C THR A 42 -10.96 -2.37 -10.28
N ALA A 43 -11.66 -3.24 -9.56
CA ALA A 43 -11.49 -4.68 -9.68
C ALA A 43 -12.84 -5.38 -9.64
N SER A 44 -12.93 -6.52 -10.32
CA SER A 44 -14.15 -7.31 -10.41
C SER A 44 -13.87 -8.78 -10.15
N ALA A 45 -14.79 -9.45 -9.47
CA ALA A 45 -14.72 -10.89 -9.26
C ALA A 45 -16.10 -11.53 -9.41
N ARG A 46 -16.09 -12.83 -9.70
CA ARG A 46 -17.32 -13.59 -9.93
C ARG A 46 -18.07 -13.81 -8.60
N GLY A 47 -19.27 -13.24 -8.49
CA GLY A 47 -20.24 -13.49 -7.42
C GLY A 47 -21.23 -14.62 -7.74
N HIS A 48 -22.31 -14.70 -6.95
CA HIS A 48 -23.31 -15.75 -7.08
C HIS A 48 -24.17 -15.60 -8.34
N ASN A 49 -24.69 -14.40 -8.57
CA ASN A 49 -25.61 -14.08 -9.66
C ASN A 49 -24.95 -13.31 -10.81
N GLY A 50 -23.72 -12.85 -10.64
CA GLY A 50 -22.99 -12.08 -11.62
C GLY A 50 -21.69 -11.58 -11.05
N ASP A 51 -21.01 -10.73 -11.80
CA ASP A 51 -19.76 -10.15 -11.32
C ASP A 51 -20.07 -9.05 -10.30
N VAL A 52 -19.18 -8.93 -9.31
CA VAL A 52 -19.17 -7.87 -8.29
C VAL A 52 -17.97 -6.98 -8.59
N THR A 53 -18.22 -5.72 -8.89
CA THR A 53 -17.19 -4.71 -9.19
C THR A 53 -17.05 -3.75 -8.03
N LEU A 54 -15.81 -3.54 -7.61
CA LEU A 54 -15.43 -2.64 -6.52
C LEU A 54 -14.48 -1.56 -7.02
N GLU A 55 -14.53 -0.40 -6.38
CA GLU A 55 -13.46 0.59 -6.37
C GLU A 55 -12.77 0.54 -5.01
N VAL A 56 -11.45 0.35 -5.00
CA VAL A 56 -10.63 0.32 -3.79
C VAL A 56 -9.63 1.44 -3.86
N LYS A 57 -9.56 2.24 -2.79
CA LYS A 57 -8.63 3.36 -2.67
C LYS A 57 -7.49 2.99 -1.73
N PHE A 58 -6.27 3.31 -2.14
CA PHE A 58 -5.06 3.12 -1.36
C PHE A 58 -4.35 4.46 -1.14
N ASP A 59 -3.72 4.60 0.01
CA ASP A 59 -2.58 5.50 0.20
C ASP A 59 -1.28 4.70 0.16
N GLU A 60 -0.14 5.32 0.49
CA GLU A 60 1.17 4.65 0.43
C GLU A 60 1.27 3.45 1.39
N THR A 61 0.40 3.35 2.39
CA THR A 61 0.57 2.43 3.53
C THR A 61 -0.67 1.61 3.88
N SER A 62 -1.84 1.95 3.33
CA SER A 62 -3.11 1.39 3.77
C SER A 62 -4.20 1.40 2.69
N ILE A 63 -5.20 0.55 2.90
CA ILE A 63 -6.49 0.56 2.21
C ILE A 63 -7.37 1.63 2.89
N VAL A 64 -7.74 2.66 2.13
CA VAL A 64 -8.42 3.86 2.62
C VAL A 64 -9.93 3.78 2.43
N ASP A 65 -10.38 3.15 1.35
CA ASP A 65 -11.81 3.03 1.04
C ASP A 65 -12.07 1.80 0.16
N ILE A 66 -13.26 1.21 0.32
CA ILE A 66 -13.75 0.09 -0.51
C ILE A 66 -15.20 0.37 -0.82
N ARG A 67 -15.53 0.50 -2.11
CA ARG A 67 -16.87 0.81 -2.57
C ARG A 67 -17.34 -0.21 -3.59
N VAL A 68 -18.52 -0.80 -3.35
CA VAL A 68 -19.22 -1.58 -4.37
C VAL A 68 -19.83 -0.63 -5.39
N VAL A 69 -19.46 -0.79 -6.67
CA VAL A 69 -19.96 0.08 -7.76
C VAL A 69 -20.97 -0.64 -8.66
N GLU A 70 -20.88 -1.96 -8.80
CA GLU A 70 -21.81 -2.76 -9.59
C GLU A 70 -21.91 -4.19 -9.05
N HIS A 71 -23.13 -4.74 -8.96
CA HIS A 71 -23.36 -6.15 -8.65
C HIS A 71 -24.74 -6.62 -9.12
N ASN A 72 -24.90 -7.94 -9.26
CA ASN A 72 -26.19 -8.59 -9.57
C ASN A 72 -26.67 -9.54 -8.45
N GLU A 73 -26.05 -9.47 -7.27
CA GLU A 73 -26.36 -10.33 -6.12
C GLU A 73 -27.79 -10.14 -5.59
N SER A 74 -28.27 -11.13 -4.84
CA SER A 74 -29.63 -11.14 -4.29
C SER A 74 -29.82 -10.03 -3.22
N PRO A 75 -30.75 -9.08 -3.45
CA PRO A 75 -31.04 -8.02 -2.48
C PRO A 75 -31.52 -8.59 -1.14
N GLY A 76 -31.06 -8.00 -0.03
CA GLY A 76 -31.39 -8.43 1.33
C GLY A 76 -30.68 -9.69 1.82
N ILE A 77 -30.01 -10.43 0.92
CA ILE A 77 -29.15 -11.58 1.29
C ILE A 77 -27.69 -11.16 1.32
N SER A 78 -27.22 -10.52 0.25
CA SER A 78 -25.82 -10.13 0.06
C SER A 78 -25.46 -8.80 0.72
N ASP A 79 -26.45 -7.99 1.10
CA ASP A 79 -26.27 -6.66 1.69
C ASP A 79 -25.36 -6.69 2.93
N ILE A 80 -25.53 -7.70 3.79
CA ILE A 80 -24.69 -7.88 5.00
C ILE A 80 -23.24 -8.18 4.63
N ALA A 81 -22.98 -8.88 3.52
CA ALA A 81 -21.62 -9.11 3.04
C ALA A 81 -20.99 -7.83 2.50
N PHE A 82 -21.75 -7.02 1.75
CA PHE A 82 -21.30 -5.73 1.23
C PHE A 82 -21.03 -4.69 2.32
N GLU A 83 -21.62 -4.85 3.50
CA GLU A 83 -21.31 -4.03 4.67
C GLU A 83 -20.13 -4.61 5.45
N ARG A 84 -20.24 -5.86 5.93
CA ARG A 84 -19.31 -6.40 6.93
C ARG A 84 -17.93 -6.72 6.37
N VAL A 85 -17.83 -7.24 5.15
CA VAL A 85 -16.54 -7.65 4.60
C VAL A 85 -15.66 -6.44 4.32
N PRO A 86 -16.13 -5.40 3.58
CA PRO A 86 -15.34 -4.18 3.39
C PRO A 86 -14.96 -3.49 4.70
N SER A 87 -15.89 -3.38 5.66
CA SER A 87 -15.59 -2.79 6.98
C SER A 87 -14.50 -3.55 7.72
N ALA A 88 -14.56 -4.88 7.76
CA ALA A 88 -13.55 -5.69 8.43
C ALA A 88 -12.17 -5.56 7.77
N ILE A 89 -12.12 -5.46 6.44
CA ILE A 89 -10.86 -5.22 5.71
C ILE A 89 -10.28 -3.85 6.08
N LEU A 90 -11.11 -2.79 6.07
CA LEU A 90 -10.66 -1.43 6.38
C LEU A 90 -10.19 -1.29 7.84
N GLU A 91 -10.92 -1.90 8.79
CA GLU A 91 -10.56 -1.88 10.21
C GLU A 91 -9.33 -2.73 10.52
N GLY A 92 -9.21 -3.90 9.89
CA GLY A 92 -8.13 -4.85 10.18
C GLY A 92 -6.89 -4.67 9.29
N GLN A 93 -7.00 -3.92 8.19
CA GLN A 93 -5.99 -3.85 7.13
C GLN A 93 -5.50 -5.25 6.74
N THR A 94 -6.44 -6.17 6.55
CA THR A 94 -6.19 -7.61 6.31
C THR A 94 -7.23 -8.19 5.37
N LEU A 95 -6.82 -9.22 4.63
CA LEU A 95 -7.69 -10.05 3.79
C LEU A 95 -8.09 -11.36 4.47
N ALA A 96 -7.60 -11.62 5.68
CA ALA A 96 -7.99 -12.75 6.52
C ALA A 96 -9.35 -12.50 7.21
N VAL A 97 -10.37 -12.23 6.41
CA VAL A 97 -11.71 -11.87 6.86
C VAL A 97 -12.68 -13.02 6.62
N ASP A 98 -13.47 -13.35 7.65
CA ASP A 98 -14.47 -14.40 7.57
C ASP A 98 -15.62 -14.03 6.62
N THR A 99 -16.09 -15.02 5.85
CA THR A 99 -17.30 -14.85 5.03
C THR A 99 -18.56 -14.77 5.88
N VAL A 100 -19.60 -14.09 5.35
CA VAL A 100 -20.89 -13.99 6.02
C VAL A 100 -21.74 -15.22 5.71
N ALA A 101 -22.26 -15.87 6.76
CA ALA A 101 -23.16 -17.01 6.63
C ALA A 101 -24.40 -16.65 5.80
N GLY A 102 -24.72 -17.47 4.79
CA GLY A 102 -25.82 -17.21 3.85
C GLY A 102 -25.46 -16.30 2.68
N ALA A 103 -24.29 -15.64 2.70
CA ALA A 103 -23.77 -14.80 1.63
C ALA A 103 -22.31 -15.15 1.28
N THR A 104 -21.90 -16.41 1.51
CA THR A 104 -20.51 -16.86 1.37
C THR A 104 -19.90 -16.56 0.00
N ILE A 105 -20.66 -16.78 -1.08
CA ILE A 105 -20.17 -16.54 -2.44
C ILE A 105 -19.98 -15.05 -2.71
N SER A 106 -20.92 -14.21 -2.26
CA SER A 106 -20.80 -12.75 -2.36
C SER A 106 -19.61 -12.24 -1.53
N SER A 107 -19.43 -12.74 -0.30
CA SER A 107 -18.25 -12.43 0.54
C SER A 107 -16.94 -12.81 -0.14
N ALA A 108 -16.86 -14.00 -0.73
CA ALA A 108 -15.67 -14.46 -1.44
C ALA A 108 -15.38 -13.61 -2.68
N ALA A 109 -16.41 -13.16 -3.40
CA ALA A 109 -16.25 -12.26 -4.52
C ALA A 109 -15.71 -10.89 -4.09
N ILE A 110 -16.19 -10.33 -2.98
CA ILE A 110 -15.65 -9.09 -2.43
C ILE A 110 -14.16 -9.26 -2.09
N LEU A 111 -13.80 -10.33 -1.38
CA LEU A 111 -12.40 -10.62 -1.04
C LEU A 111 -11.52 -10.75 -2.28
N ALA A 112 -11.96 -11.52 -3.27
CA ALA A 112 -11.23 -11.71 -4.51
C ALA A 112 -11.05 -10.40 -5.31
N ALA A 113 -12.06 -9.53 -5.33
CA ALA A 113 -11.95 -8.22 -5.99
C ALA A 113 -10.99 -7.29 -5.23
N VAL A 114 -10.99 -7.30 -3.90
CA VAL A 114 -10.01 -6.53 -3.12
C VAL A 114 -8.59 -7.10 -3.27
N GLU A 115 -8.43 -8.42 -3.31
CA GLU A 115 -7.15 -9.09 -3.61
C GLU A 115 -6.56 -8.63 -4.94
N ASP A 116 -7.39 -8.58 -5.98
CA ASP A 116 -6.98 -8.09 -7.30
C ASP A 116 -6.61 -6.60 -7.24
N ALA A 117 -7.40 -5.77 -6.56
CA ALA A 117 -7.08 -4.36 -6.39
C ALA A 117 -5.76 -4.12 -5.61
N VAL A 118 -5.48 -4.93 -4.59
CA VAL A 118 -4.20 -4.91 -3.86
C VAL A 118 -3.04 -5.25 -4.80
N ALA A 119 -3.20 -6.29 -5.63
CA ALA A 119 -2.18 -6.68 -6.60
C ALA A 119 -1.95 -5.58 -7.65
N GLN A 120 -3.01 -4.92 -8.13
CA GLN A 120 -2.91 -3.77 -9.04
C GLN A 120 -2.19 -2.58 -8.40
N ALA A 121 -2.39 -2.37 -7.10
CA ALA A 121 -1.69 -1.34 -6.32
C ALA A 121 -0.26 -1.75 -5.90
N GLY A 122 0.25 -2.88 -6.39
CA GLY A 122 1.61 -3.35 -6.09
C GLY A 122 1.81 -3.92 -4.68
N GLY A 123 0.73 -4.14 -3.94
CA GLY A 123 0.77 -4.68 -2.58
C GLY A 123 0.98 -6.19 -2.53
N ASP A 124 1.45 -6.68 -1.37
CA ASP A 124 1.60 -8.11 -1.10
C ASP A 124 0.29 -8.72 -0.57
N VAL A 125 -0.42 -9.42 -1.45
CA VAL A 125 -1.68 -10.09 -1.14
C VAL A 125 -1.50 -11.19 -0.07
N GLU A 126 -0.39 -11.94 -0.11
CA GLU A 126 -0.17 -13.05 0.82
C GLU A 126 0.16 -12.56 2.23
N ALA A 127 0.92 -11.45 2.32
CA ALA A 127 1.14 -10.78 3.59
C ALA A 127 -0.18 -10.35 4.24
N LEU A 128 -1.12 -9.79 3.46
CA LEU A 128 -2.43 -9.37 3.96
C LEU A 128 -3.35 -10.55 4.34
N LYS A 129 -3.16 -11.74 3.77
CA LYS A 129 -3.87 -12.97 4.14
C LYS A 129 -3.35 -13.63 5.43
N GLY A 130 -2.24 -13.14 5.98
CA GLY A 130 -1.64 -13.67 7.21
C GLY A 130 -0.76 -14.91 7.01
N ASN A 131 -0.29 -15.18 5.79
CA ASN A 131 0.53 -16.35 5.46
C ASN A 131 2.06 -16.08 5.57
N ASN A 132 2.52 -15.43 6.65
CA ASN A 132 3.95 -15.17 6.91
C ASN A 132 4.61 -16.19 7.84
#